data_AF-A0A2A5M9H2-F1
#
_entry.id   AF-A0A2A5M9H2-F1
#
_cell.length_a   1.000
_cell.length_b   1.000
_cell.length_c   1.000
_cell.angle_alpha   90.00
_cell.angle_beta   90.00
_cell.angle_gamma   90.00
#
_symmetry.space_group_name_H-M   'P 1'
#
loop_
_entity.id
_entity.type
_entity.pdbx_description
1 polymer ?
#
loop_
_entity_poly.entity_id
_entity_poly.type
_entity_poly.pdbx_seq_one_letter_code
_entity_poly.pdbx_strand_id
1 'polypeptide(L)'
;MNLFQNLALKYSHTMMEKSLQKGFNVELLKQPEEKIPKQDKSYMLYAHVPFCHTFCPYCSFHKYYYDENLAKVYFQNLREEIKIMKDKGFDFTSMYVG
;
A
#
# COMPACT_ATOMS: atom_id res chain seq x y z
N MET A 1 29.15 -12.84 -22.27
CA MET A 1 28.37 -11.64 -22.63
C MET A 1 29.30 -10.71 -23.40
N ASN A 2 28.95 -10.34 -24.64
CA ASN A 2 29.86 -9.55 -25.49
C ASN A 2 30.05 -8.14 -24.90
N LEU A 3 31.24 -7.57 -25.04
CA LEU A 3 31.57 -6.21 -24.56
C LEU A 3 30.52 -5.17 -25.01
N PHE A 4 30.07 -5.30 -26.27
CA PHE A 4 29.01 -4.47 -26.85
C PHE A 4 27.64 -4.65 -26.18
N GLN A 5 27.28 -5.88 -25.78
CA GLN A 5 26.04 -6.13 -25.03
C GLN A 5 26.10 -5.50 -23.65
N ASN A 6 27.24 -5.62 -22.95
CA ASN A 6 27.41 -5.01 -21.63
C ASN A 6 27.33 -3.48 -21.70
N LEU A 7 27.91 -2.88 -22.73
CA LEU A 7 27.88 -1.44 -22.94
C LEU A 7 26.47 -0.94 -23.26
N ALA A 8 25.75 -1.67 -24.12
CA ALA A 8 24.35 -1.38 -24.44
C ALA A 8 23.45 -1.52 -23.21
N LEU A 9 23.60 -2.59 -22.42
CA LEU A 9 22.85 -2.79 -21.17
C LEU A 9 23.13 -1.66 -20.18
N LYS A 10 24.40 -1.27 -20.00
CA LYS A 10 24.76 -0.16 -19.10
C LYS A 10 24.14 1.16 -19.54
N TYR A 11 24.18 1.46 -20.85
CA TYR A 11 23.53 2.64 -21.40
C TYR A 11 22.02 2.64 -21.18
N SER A 12 21.35 1.51 -21.46
CA SER A 12 19.91 1.35 -21.23
C SER A 12 19.55 1.55 -19.75
N HIS A 13 20.33 0.98 -18.82
CA HIS A 13 20.14 1.20 -17.39
C HIS A 13 20.27 2.68 -17.01
N THR A 14 21.35 3.36 -17.41
CA THR A 14 21.54 4.78 -17.11
C THR A 14 20.41 5.65 -17.69
N MET A 15 19.96 5.34 -18.90
CA MET A 15 18.87 6.08 -19.54
C MET A 15 17.52 5.87 -18.84
N MET A 16 17.19 4.62 -18.48
CA MET A 16 15.99 4.32 -17.70
C MET A 16 16.03 5.03 -16.34
N GLU A 17 17.15 4.94 -15.63
CA GLU A 17 17.31 5.59 -14.32
C GLU A 17 17.13 7.11 -14.42
N LYS A 18 17.76 7.75 -15.41
CA LYS A 18 17.62 9.20 -15.65
C LYS A 18 16.19 9.58 -16.00
N SER A 19 15.50 8.77 -16.79
CA SER A 19 14.08 8.99 -17.14
C SER A 19 13.18 8.84 -15.91
N LEU A 20 13.42 7.82 -15.08
CA LEU A 20 12.70 7.59 -13.84
C LEU A 20 12.92 8.75 -12.87
N GLN A 21 14.17 9.17 -12.63
CA GLN A 21 14.49 10.31 -11.77
C GLN A 21 13.85 11.61 -12.27
N LYS A 22 13.78 11.82 -13.59
CA LYS A 22 13.12 13.00 -14.17
C LYS A 22 11.59 12.96 -14.08
N GLY A 23 10.99 11.77 -14.15
CA GLY A 23 9.53 11.57 -14.10
C GLY A 23 8.96 11.35 -12.71
N PHE A 24 9.80 10.97 -11.74
CA PHE A 24 9.40 10.64 -10.38
C PHE A 24 9.39 11.90 -9.50
N ASN A 25 8.36 12.73 -9.69
CA ASN A 25 8.11 13.93 -8.88
C ASN A 25 7.44 13.58 -7.54
N VAL A 26 8.03 12.66 -6.77
CA VAL A 26 7.56 12.32 -5.42
C VAL A 26 8.66 12.69 -4.44
N GLU A 27 8.41 13.71 -3.62
CA GLU A 27 9.28 14.05 -2.51
C GLU A 27 8.95 13.14 -1.32
N LEU A 28 9.88 12.27 -0.96
CA LEU A 28 9.73 11.43 0.23
C LEU A 28 9.93 12.31 1.47
N LEU A 29 8.94 12.31 2.36
CA LEU A 29 9.05 13.01 3.64
C LEU A 29 10.22 12.42 4.43
N LYS A 30 11.16 13.27 4.86
CA LYS A 30 12.33 12.88 5.65
C LYS A 30 11.96 12.45 7.07
N GLN A 31 10.80 12.88 7.55
CA GLN A 31 10.26 12.55 8.87
C GLN A 31 8.80 12.14 8.72
N PRO A 32 8.32 11.18 9.51
CA PRO A 32 6.92 10.78 9.48
C PRO A 32 6.04 11.93 10.00
N GLU A 33 5.11 12.38 9.18
CA GLU A 33 4.07 13.32 9.61
C GLU A 33 2.97 12.56 10.34
N GLU A 34 2.65 12.98 11.56
CA GLU A 34 1.54 12.38 12.30
C GLU A 34 0.19 12.86 11.75
N LYS A 35 -0.70 11.91 11.45
CA LYS A 35 -2.05 12.22 10.98
C LYS A 35 -2.94 12.61 12.16
N ILE A 36 -3.36 13.87 12.19
CA ILE A 36 -4.29 14.43 13.19
C ILE A 36 -5.67 14.60 12.54
N PRO A 37 -6.77 14.19 13.20
CA PRO A 37 -8.12 14.39 12.68
C PRO A 37 -8.47 15.88 12.62
N LYS A 38 -9.11 16.30 11.53
CA LYS A 38 -9.61 17.66 11.33
C LYS A 38 -11.06 17.71 11.78
N GLN A 39 -11.40 18.69 12.62
CA GLN A 39 -12.72 18.81 13.26
C GLN A 39 -13.86 19.12 12.27
N ASP A 40 -13.54 19.69 11.11
CA ASP A 40 -14.49 20.09 10.07
C ASP A 40 -14.72 19.01 9.00
N LYS A 41 -14.16 17.81 9.18
CA LYS A 41 -14.22 16.73 8.19
C LYS A 41 -14.91 15.49 8.72
N SER A 42 -15.79 14.93 7.89
CA SER A 42 -16.30 13.57 8.07
C SER A 42 -15.35 12.57 7.42
N TYR A 43 -15.04 11.50 8.13
CA TYR A 43 -14.14 10.45 7.66
C TYR A 43 -14.92 9.17 7.35
N MET A 44 -14.47 8.46 6.31
CA MET A 44 -14.91 7.12 5.95
C MET A 44 -13.71 6.18 6.10
N LEU A 45 -13.92 5.03 6.75
CA LEU A 45 -12.90 4.01 6.94
C LEU A 45 -12.93 3.01 5.79
N TYR A 46 -11.84 2.93 5.02
CA TYR A 46 -11.63 1.82 4.10
C TYR A 46 -10.79 0.74 4.77
N ALA A 47 -11.30 -0.48 4.84
CA ALA A 47 -10.59 -1.65 5.35
C ALA A 47 -10.35 -2.66 4.22
N HIS A 48 -9.09 -3.00 3.97
CA HIS A 48 -8.70 -3.92 2.90
C HIS A 48 -8.57 -5.36 3.41
N VAL A 49 -9.46 -6.28 3.03
CA VAL A 49 -9.44 -7.70 3.43
C VAL A 49 -8.90 -8.55 2.26
N PRO A 50 -7.63 -8.95 2.28
CA PRO A 50 -6.97 -9.49 1.09
C PRO A 50 -7.18 -11.00 0.89
N PHE A 51 -8.18 -11.65 1.49
CA PHE A 51 -8.27 -13.12 1.45
C PHE A 51 -9.27 -13.63 0.41
N CYS A 52 -8.83 -14.54 -0.44
CA CYS A 52 -9.66 -15.20 -1.44
C CYS A 52 -9.50 -16.72 -1.37
N HIS A 53 -10.61 -17.46 -1.42
CA HIS A 53 -10.60 -18.92 -1.52
C HIS A 53 -10.17 -19.40 -2.91
N THR A 54 -10.45 -18.60 -3.93
CA THR A 54 -10.14 -18.91 -5.34
C THR A 54 -9.54 -17.67 -6.00
N PHE A 55 -8.48 -17.87 -6.78
CA PHE A 55 -7.90 -16.79 -7.57
C PHE A 55 -8.57 -16.70 -8.94
N CYS A 56 -9.36 -15.64 -9.14
CA CYS A 56 -9.90 -15.33 -10.45
C CYS A 56 -8.78 -14.83 -11.39
N PRO A 57 -8.72 -15.30 -12.64
CA PRO A 57 -7.65 -14.94 -13.58
C PRO A 57 -7.68 -13.46 -13.97
N TYR A 58 -8.83 -12.80 -13.85
CA TYR A 58 -9.02 -11.38 -14.16
C TYR A 58 -8.84 -10.45 -12.94
N CYS A 59 -8.62 -10.99 -11.74
CA CYS A 59 -8.59 -10.17 -10.53
C CYS A 59 -7.26 -9.43 -10.39
N SER A 60 -7.29 -8.10 -10.53
CA SER A 60 -6.16 -7.19 -10.36
C SER A 60 -5.93 -6.72 -8.92
N PHE A 61 -6.84 -7.03 -8.00
CA PHE A 61 -6.70 -6.65 -6.59
C PHE A 61 -5.57 -7.41 -5.90
N HIS A 62 -4.94 -6.72 -4.94
CA HIS A 62 -3.94 -7.30 -4.05
C HIS A 62 -4.61 -8.28 -3.09
N LYS A 63 -4.27 -9.57 -3.23
CA LYS A 63 -4.91 -10.68 -2.52
C LYS A 63 -3.92 -11.80 -2.19
N TYR A 64 -4.27 -12.57 -1.18
CA TYR A 64 -3.63 -13.77 -0.69
C TYR A 64 -4.63 -14.93 -0.69
N TYR A 65 -4.10 -16.15 -0.79
CA TYR A 65 -4.91 -17.34 -0.63
C TYR A 65 -5.42 -17.41 0.80
N TYR A 66 -6.68 -17.80 0.98
CA TYR A 66 -7.26 -17.91 2.31
C TYR A 66 -6.55 -19.01 3.11
N ASP A 67 -5.96 -18.60 4.23
CA ASP A 67 -5.47 -19.47 5.29
C ASP A 67 -6.12 -18.99 6.60
N GLU A 68 -6.80 -19.89 7.30
CA GLU A 68 -7.59 -19.54 8.47
C GLU A 68 -6.72 -18.95 9.61
N ASN A 69 -5.52 -19.48 9.80
CA ASN A 69 -4.61 -19.01 10.85
C ASN A 69 -4.09 -17.61 10.52
N LEU A 70 -3.68 -17.38 9.27
CA LEU A 70 -3.25 -16.07 8.80
C LEU A 70 -4.38 -15.05 8.87
N ALA A 71 -5.60 -15.42 8.49
CA ALA A 71 -6.77 -14.55 8.55
C ALA A 71 -7.10 -14.15 10.00
N LYS A 72 -7.02 -15.07 10.96
CA LYS A 72 -7.22 -14.78 12.38
C LYS A 72 -6.21 -13.75 12.89
N VAL A 73 -4.93 -13.94 12.59
CA VAL A 73 -3.86 -12.99 12.98
C VAL A 73 -4.09 -11.63 12.32
N TYR A 74 -4.45 -11.60 11.05
CA TYR A 74 -4.76 -10.37 10.33
C TYR A 74 -5.90 -9.59 11.01
N PHE A 75 -7.03 -10.23 11.33
CA PHE A 75 -8.16 -9.55 11.95
C PHE A 75 -7.90 -9.13 13.41
N GLN A 76 -7.00 -9.82 14.11
CA GLN A 76 -6.52 -9.37 15.42
C GLN A 76 -5.75 -8.05 15.27
N ASN A 77 -4.78 -8.01 14.36
CA ASN A 77 -3.98 -6.81 14.11
C ASN A 77 -4.81 -5.64 13.57
N LEU A 78 -5.73 -5.90 12.63
CA LEU A 78 -6.63 -4.88 12.08
C LEU A 78 -7.48 -4.22 13.19
N ARG A 79 -7.94 -5.00 14.17
CA ARG A 79 -8.70 -4.45 15.30
C ARG A 79 -7.83 -3.53 16.16
N GLU A 80 -6.58 -3.89 16.40
CA GLU A 80 -5.66 -3.02 17.15
C GLU A 80 -5.33 -1.75 16.38
N GLU A 81 -5.13 -1.81 15.06
CA GLU A 81 -4.94 -0.60 14.23
C GLU A 81 -6.15 0.34 14.30
N ILE A 82 -7.37 -0.18 14.21
CA ILE A 82 -8.60 0.63 14.32
C ILE A 82 -8.69 1.28 15.70
N LYS A 83 -8.33 0.58 16.77
CA LYS A 83 -8.28 1.17 18.13
C LYS A 83 -7.26 2.29 18.21
N ILE A 84 -6.05 2.10 17.68
CA ILE A 84 -5.02 3.14 17.66
C ILE A 84 -5.52 4.39 16.90
N MET A 85 -6.25 4.21 15.79
CA MET A 85 -6.85 5.35 15.08
C MET A 85 -7.94 6.05 15.91
N LYS A 86 -8.78 5.28 16.61
CA LYS A 86 -9.79 5.85 17.50
C LYS A 86 -9.15 6.64 18.65
N ASP A 87 -8.10 6.12 19.26
CA ASP A 87 -7.39 6.78 20.37
C ASP A 87 -6.72 8.09 19.93
N LYS A 88 -6.38 8.20 18.64
CA LYS A 88 -5.92 9.46 18.01
C LYS A 88 -7.03 10.47 17.74
N GLY A 89 -8.29 10.13 18.04
CA GLY A 89 -9.45 11.02 17.89
C GLY A 89 -10.11 10.96 16.51
N PHE A 90 -9.80 9.96 15.68
CA PHE A 90 -10.55 9.76 14.44
C PHE A 90 -11.95 9.23 14.75
N ASP A 91 -12.96 9.87 14.16
CA ASP A 91 -14.35 9.42 14.18
C ASP A 91 -14.82 9.13 12.76
N PHE A 92 -15.28 7.89 12.53
CA PHE A 92 -15.65 7.40 11.21
C PHE A 92 -17.16 7.25 11.13
N THR A 93 -17.79 7.93 10.17
CA THR A 93 -19.25 7.90 9.98
C THR A 93 -19.71 6.73 9.11
N SER A 94 -18.79 6.16 8.34
CA SER A 94 -19.04 5.05 7.43
C SER A 94 -17.80 4.19 7.26
N MET A 95 -17.99 2.93 6.86
CA MET A 95 -16.91 2.00 6.59
C MET A 95 -17.19 1.22 5.30
N TYR A 96 -16.19 1.12 4.43
CA TYR A 96 -16.19 0.25 3.26
C TYR A 96 -15.14 -0.85 3.44
N VAL A 97 -15.50 -2.08 3.10
CA VAL A 97 -14.61 -3.25 3.18
C VAL A 97 -14.46 -3.81 1.77
N GLY A 98 -13.21 -4.00 1.31
CA GLY A 98 -12.92 -4.51 -0.03
C GLY A 98 -11.61 -5.27 -0.11
#